data_AF-A0A2W2J4U7-F1
#
_entry.id   AF-A0A2W2J4U7-F1
#
_cell.length_a   1.000
_cell.length_b   1.000
_cell.length_c   1.000
_cell.angle_alpha   90.00
_cell.angle_beta   90.00
_cell.angle_gamma   90.00
#
_symmetry.space_group_name_H-M   'P 1'
#
loop_
_entity.id
_entity.type
_entity.pdbx_description
1 polymer ?
#
loop_
_entity_poly.entity_id
_entity_poly.type
_entity_poly.pdbx_seq_one_letter_code
_entity_poly.pdbx_strand_id
1 'polypeptide(L)'
;PALAFALHRDRPEARTLATALARIHVANTAVERPRIGHDEGTAEVDLPTYAFQGRRHWLEPDMARRPRGGGAGGAHPLLGAWIELASGRESWFAGELSATSPWFVEGHVVADRAVLPGSAMLEWALAAVRPAGETAPGGWTLRDVTFDAFLPFPGDGDPVRVQAVAEGTSRTRRVRCLSRRPDGAAEWTEHATVGVAGPCDRPRP
;
A
#
# COMPACT_ATOMS: atom_id res chain seq x y z
N PRO A 1 5.39 40.76 -15.06
CA PRO A 1 6.56 41.37 -14.37
C PRO A 1 6.07 42.08 -13.10
N ALA A 2 6.65 41.79 -11.93
CA ALA A 2 6.30 42.46 -10.69
C ALA A 2 7.15 43.74 -10.51
N LEU A 3 6.53 44.85 -10.12
CA LEU A 3 7.21 46.13 -9.85
C LEU A 3 7.03 46.51 -8.38
N ALA A 4 8.11 46.82 -7.68
CA ALA A 4 8.09 47.29 -6.31
C ALA A 4 9.16 48.37 -6.08
N PHE A 5 8.84 49.39 -5.27
CA PHE A 5 9.75 50.48 -4.92
C PHE A 5 10.57 50.11 -3.69
N ALA A 6 11.89 50.16 -3.79
CA ALA A 6 12.81 49.78 -2.72
C ALA A 6 13.17 50.95 -1.76
N LEU A 7 12.85 52.20 -2.11
CA LEU A 7 13.05 53.39 -1.28
C LEU A 7 11.82 54.30 -1.30
N HIS A 8 11.62 55.03 -0.21
CA HIS A 8 10.58 56.06 -0.08
C HIS A 8 11.02 57.12 0.93
N ARG A 9 10.91 58.41 0.58
CA ARG A 9 11.48 59.51 1.37
C ARG A 9 10.94 59.60 2.81
N ASP A 10 9.68 59.22 3.00
CA ASP A 10 8.99 59.31 4.31
C ASP A 10 8.83 57.94 5.00
N ARG A 11 9.61 56.91 4.63
CA ARG A 11 9.54 55.59 5.28
C ARG A 11 10.92 55.04 5.61
N PRO A 12 11.06 54.26 6.71
CA PRO A 12 12.30 53.59 7.03
C PRO A 12 12.77 52.68 5.88
N GLU A 13 14.05 52.77 5.55
CA GLU A 13 14.66 52.06 4.43
C GLU A 13 14.50 50.55 4.55
N ALA A 14 14.86 49.97 5.70
CA ALA A 14 14.77 48.53 5.96
C ALA A 14 13.34 47.99 5.77
N ARG A 15 12.33 48.72 6.24
CA ARG A 15 10.92 48.34 6.08
C ARG A 15 10.48 48.43 4.63
N THR A 16 10.94 49.44 3.90
CA THR A 16 10.59 49.66 2.50
C THR A 16 11.17 48.55 1.62
N LEU A 17 12.44 48.18 1.84
CA LEU A 17 13.10 47.08 1.16
C LEU A 17 12.45 45.73 1.46
N ALA A 18 12.20 45.39 2.73
CA ALA A 18 11.55 44.13 3.11
C ALA A 18 10.15 43.98 2.49
N THR A 19 9.39 45.09 2.44
CA THR A 19 8.07 45.11 1.81
C THR A 19 8.15 44.92 0.29
N ALA A 20 9.17 45.49 -0.37
CA ALA A 20 9.38 45.30 -1.80
C ALA A 20 9.70 43.84 -2.14
N LEU A 21 10.59 43.19 -1.38
CA LEU A 21 10.93 41.77 -1.53
C LEU A 21 9.71 40.87 -1.30
N ALA A 22 8.91 41.15 -0.27
CA ALA A 22 7.68 40.40 -0.01
C ALA A 22 6.68 40.48 -1.17
N ARG A 23 6.53 41.68 -1.79
CA ARG A 23 5.65 41.86 -2.96
C ARG A 23 6.12 41.05 -4.17
N ILE A 24 7.42 41.02 -4.43
CA ILE A 24 7.99 40.23 -5.53
C ILE A 24 7.82 38.73 -5.26
N HIS A 25 8.03 38.29 -4.01
CA HIS A 25 7.84 36.89 -3.60
C HIS A 25 6.40 36.41 -3.77
N VAL A 26 5.41 37.20 -3.31
CA VAL A 26 3.98 36.87 -3.46
C VAL A 26 3.54 36.88 -4.92
N ALA A 27 4.18 37.69 -5.77
CA ALA A 27 3.97 37.69 -7.21
C ALA A 27 4.64 36.50 -7.93
N ASN A 28 5.10 35.48 -7.18
CA ASN A 28 5.72 34.25 -7.68
C ASN A 28 6.91 34.48 -8.62
N THR A 29 7.62 35.59 -8.42
CA THR A 29 8.83 35.93 -9.15
C THR A 29 10.03 35.48 -8.34
N ALA A 30 10.97 34.76 -8.97
CA ALA A 30 12.19 34.32 -8.29
C ALA A 30 12.99 35.54 -7.78
N VAL A 31 13.22 35.56 -6.47
CA VAL A 31 14.09 36.53 -5.81
C VAL A 31 15.28 35.74 -5.29
N GLU A 32 16.49 36.08 -5.71
CA GLU A 32 17.69 35.59 -5.03
C GLU A 32 17.60 36.04 -3.58
N ARG A 33 17.48 35.09 -2.65
CA ARG A 33 17.36 35.38 -1.22
C ARG A 33 18.58 36.20 -0.81
N PRO A 34 18.39 37.48 -0.46
CA PRO A 34 19.53 38.33 -0.15
C PRO A 34 20.16 37.79 1.14
N ARG A 35 21.50 37.75 1.20
CA ARG A 35 22.28 37.22 2.34
C ARG A 35 22.22 38.14 3.57
N ILE A 36 21.07 38.73 3.85
CA ILE A 36 20.86 39.66 4.96
C ILE A 36 20.87 38.83 6.25
N GLY A 37 21.83 39.10 7.13
CA GLY A 37 21.95 38.39 8.41
C GLY A 37 22.49 36.97 8.28
N HIS A 38 23.41 36.71 7.35
CA HIS A 38 24.24 35.49 7.34
C HIS A 38 25.65 35.77 7.90
N ASP A 39 25.73 36.54 8.99
CA ASP A 39 26.97 36.72 9.74
C ASP A 39 27.22 35.50 10.65
N GLU A 40 28.44 35.34 11.16
CA GLU A 40 28.76 34.33 12.16
C GLU A 40 27.87 34.53 13.41
N GLY A 41 26.82 33.70 13.56
CA GLY A 41 25.87 33.80 14.68
C GLY A 41 24.40 33.52 14.32
N THR A 42 24.05 33.38 13.05
CA THR A 42 22.68 33.07 12.62
C THR A 42 22.36 31.60 12.83
N ALA A 43 21.56 31.30 13.86
CA ALA A 43 21.09 29.94 14.14
C ALA A 43 19.81 29.62 13.36
N GLU A 44 19.69 28.37 12.91
CA GLU A 44 18.43 27.83 12.40
C GLU A 44 17.44 27.72 13.56
N VAL A 45 16.23 28.27 13.39
CA VAL A 45 15.18 28.25 14.41
C VAL A 45 14.05 27.32 13.97
N ASP A 46 13.54 26.54 14.91
CA ASP A 46 12.42 25.65 14.66
C ASP A 46 11.14 26.48 14.43
N LEU A 47 10.51 26.29 13.28
CA LEU A 47 9.27 26.96 12.93
C LEU A 47 8.07 26.04 13.18
N PRO A 48 6.89 26.59 13.50
CA PRO A 48 5.67 25.80 13.53
C PRO A 48 5.50 25.01 12.24
N THR A 49 5.11 23.74 12.36
CA THR A 49 4.88 22.88 11.20
C THR A 49 3.73 23.42 10.35
N TYR A 50 3.73 23.07 9.06
CA TYR A 50 2.67 23.44 8.15
C TYR A 50 1.31 22.99 8.69
N ALA A 51 0.33 23.90 8.73
CA ALA A 51 -1.02 23.60 9.21
C ALA A 51 -1.79 22.78 8.16
N PHE A 52 -1.53 21.47 8.12
CA PHE A 52 -2.25 20.55 7.24
C PHE A 52 -3.77 20.65 7.45
N GLN A 53 -4.53 20.65 6.35
CA GLN A 53 -5.98 20.62 6.42
C GLN A 53 -6.45 19.24 6.91
N GLY A 54 -6.93 19.17 8.15
CA GLY A 54 -7.39 17.94 8.78
C GLY A 54 -8.75 17.45 8.24
N ARG A 55 -8.74 16.75 7.11
CA ARG A 55 -9.91 15.98 6.64
C ARG A 55 -9.72 14.52 7.00
N ARG A 56 -10.75 13.90 7.58
CA ARG A 56 -10.73 12.46 7.89
C ARG A 56 -10.98 11.70 6.59
N HIS A 57 -9.94 11.03 6.10
CA HIS A 57 -10.01 10.13 4.95
C HIS A 57 -9.82 8.70 5.45
N TRP A 58 -10.92 8.06 5.86
CA TRP A 58 -10.95 6.67 6.34
C TRP A 58 -11.95 5.86 5.50
N LEU A 59 -11.72 4.55 5.38
CA LEU A 59 -12.65 3.60 4.77
C LEU A 59 -13.59 3.06 5.86
N GLU A 60 -14.90 3.25 5.73
CA GLU A 60 -15.86 2.56 6.58
C GLU A 60 -15.96 1.07 6.22
N PRO A 61 -15.90 0.14 7.19
CA PRO A 61 -16.03 -1.28 6.91
C PRO A 61 -17.47 -1.63 6.52
N ASP A 62 -17.65 -2.20 5.33
CA ASP A 62 -18.93 -2.76 4.89
C ASP A 62 -19.19 -4.11 5.57
N MET A 63 -20.01 -4.09 6.61
CA MET A 63 -20.38 -5.27 7.41
C MET A 63 -21.22 -6.29 6.63
N ALA A 64 -21.85 -5.90 5.51
CA ALA A 64 -22.63 -6.80 4.67
C ALA A 64 -21.75 -7.72 3.81
N ARG A 65 -20.44 -7.41 3.72
CA ARG A 65 -19.47 -8.06 2.84
C ARG A 65 -18.56 -9.07 3.55
N ARG A 66 -18.95 -9.51 4.75
CA ARG A 66 -18.22 -10.56 5.47
C ARG A 66 -18.27 -11.86 4.65
N PRO A 67 -17.12 -12.49 4.35
CA PRO A 67 -17.10 -13.76 3.63
C PRO A 67 -17.95 -14.78 4.41
N ARG A 68 -18.93 -15.38 3.75
CA ARG A 68 -19.70 -16.49 4.32
C ARG A 68 -18.84 -17.75 4.21
N GLY A 69 -18.40 -18.25 5.36
CA GLY A 69 -17.53 -19.41 5.47
C GLY A 69 -16.22 -19.05 6.14
N GLY A 70 -16.17 -19.22 7.46
CA GLY A 70 -14.94 -19.16 8.23
C GLY A 70 -14.97 -20.29 9.23
N GLY A 71 -14.00 -21.20 9.14
CA GLY A 71 -13.65 -22.05 10.29
C GLY A 71 -13.20 -21.18 11.48
N ALA A 72 -12.77 -21.82 12.57
CA ALA A 72 -12.47 -21.15 13.84
C ALA A 72 -11.46 -19.98 13.77
N GLY A 73 -10.71 -19.81 12.67
CA GLY A 73 -9.76 -18.72 12.42
C GLY A 73 -10.32 -17.45 11.73
N GLY A 74 -11.60 -17.42 11.37
CA GLY A 74 -12.18 -16.30 10.59
C GLY A 74 -11.76 -16.32 9.11
N ALA A 75 -12.34 -15.40 8.32
CA ALA A 75 -12.10 -15.33 6.87
C ALA A 75 -11.20 -14.13 6.51
N HIS A 76 -10.15 -14.37 5.74
CA HIS A 76 -9.29 -13.32 5.21
C HIS A 76 -10.05 -12.54 4.11
N PRO A 77 -10.05 -11.19 4.10
CA PRO A 77 -10.84 -10.40 3.15
C PRO A 77 -10.58 -10.72 1.67
N LEU A 78 -9.36 -11.16 1.33
CA LEU A 78 -9.01 -11.57 -0.03
C LEU A 78 -9.13 -13.07 -0.28
N LEU A 79 -9.04 -13.91 0.76
CA LEU A 79 -8.79 -15.34 0.60
C LEU A 79 -9.83 -16.24 1.23
N GLY A 80 -10.85 -15.67 1.88
CA GLY A 80 -11.89 -16.46 2.51
C GLY A 80 -11.35 -17.33 3.65
N ALA A 81 -11.85 -18.56 3.72
CA ALA A 81 -11.57 -19.47 4.82
C ALA A 81 -10.13 -19.98 4.80
N TRP A 82 -9.51 -20.01 5.98
CA TRP A 82 -8.29 -20.75 6.21
C TRP A 82 -8.59 -22.23 6.48
N ILE A 83 -7.83 -23.13 5.85
CA ILE A 83 -7.93 -24.57 6.05
C ILE A 83 -6.55 -25.11 6.41
N GLU A 84 -6.42 -25.55 7.65
CA GLU A 84 -5.26 -26.35 8.09
C GLU A 84 -5.48 -27.81 7.73
N LEU A 85 -4.50 -28.42 7.07
CA LEU A 85 -4.51 -29.86 6.83
C LEU A 85 -3.93 -30.59 8.04
N ALA A 86 -4.47 -31.77 8.35
CA ALA A 86 -4.07 -32.56 9.52
C ALA A 86 -2.58 -32.93 9.55
N SER A 87 -1.87 -32.81 8.42
CA SER A 87 -0.42 -33.00 8.34
C SER A 87 0.38 -31.90 9.05
N GLY A 88 -0.21 -30.71 9.28
CA GLY A 88 0.45 -29.54 9.87
C GLY A 88 1.58 -28.94 9.03
N ARG A 89 1.86 -29.52 7.85
CA ARG A 89 2.92 -29.12 6.91
C ARG A 89 2.39 -28.29 5.76
N GLU A 90 1.08 -28.28 5.60
CA GLU A 90 0.39 -27.63 4.50
C GLU A 90 -0.80 -26.84 5.05
N SER A 91 -0.95 -25.63 4.54
CA SER A 91 -2.12 -24.80 4.83
C SER A 91 -2.62 -24.17 3.54
N TRP A 92 -3.91 -24.31 3.30
CA TRP A 92 -4.54 -23.81 2.10
C TRP A 92 -5.57 -22.73 2.43
N PHE A 93 -5.73 -21.81 1.50
CA PHE A 93 -6.84 -20.87 1.47
C PHE A 93 -7.61 -21.05 0.18
N ALA A 94 -8.93 -20.81 0.23
CA ALA A 94 -9.76 -20.76 -0.95
C ALA A 94 -10.80 -19.66 -0.81
N GLY A 95 -10.91 -18.84 -1.86
CA GLY A 95 -11.85 -17.74 -1.93
C GLY A 95 -12.27 -17.42 -3.35
N GLU A 96 -13.10 -16.40 -3.47
CA GLU A 96 -13.55 -15.84 -4.74
C GLU A 96 -13.29 -14.34 -4.74
N LEU A 97 -12.72 -13.84 -5.83
CA LEU A 97 -12.45 -12.43 -6.07
C LEU A 97 -13.18 -11.97 -7.32
N SER A 98 -13.69 -10.73 -7.32
CA SER A 98 -14.28 -10.13 -8.51
C SER A 98 -13.66 -8.76 -8.78
N ALA A 99 -13.86 -8.21 -9.97
CA ALA A 99 -13.39 -6.86 -10.30
C ALA A 99 -13.93 -5.80 -9.32
N THR A 100 -15.13 -6.00 -8.81
CA THR A 100 -15.80 -5.08 -7.88
C THR A 100 -15.48 -5.36 -6.41
N SER A 101 -14.83 -6.50 -6.10
CA SER A 101 -14.59 -7.02 -4.76
C SER A 101 -13.19 -7.62 -4.59
N PRO A 102 -12.29 -6.93 -3.84
CA PRO A 102 -12.48 -5.67 -3.11
C PRO A 102 -12.47 -4.40 -3.97
N TRP A 103 -12.86 -3.27 -3.36
CA TRP A 103 -13.00 -1.96 -4.02
C TRP A 103 -11.77 -1.48 -4.80
N PHE A 104 -10.56 -1.88 -4.39
CA PHE A 104 -9.33 -1.42 -5.02
C PHE A 104 -9.03 -2.14 -6.34
N VAL A 105 -9.68 -3.27 -6.62
CA VAL A 105 -9.40 -4.10 -7.80
C VAL A 105 -9.82 -3.36 -9.07
N GLU A 106 -11.01 -2.76 -9.06
CA GLU A 106 -11.54 -1.99 -10.20
C GLU A 106 -10.64 -0.80 -10.56
N GLY A 107 -9.97 -0.21 -9.57
CA GLY A 107 -9.05 0.91 -9.76
C GLY A 107 -7.67 0.53 -10.30
N HIS A 108 -7.33 -0.76 -10.39
CA HIS A 108 -6.04 -1.22 -10.92
C HIS A 108 -6.21 -1.83 -12.31
N VAL A 109 -6.06 -0.98 -13.32
CA VAL A 109 -6.28 -1.33 -14.73
C VAL A 109 -4.96 -1.45 -15.48
N VAL A 110 -4.78 -2.56 -16.19
CA VAL A 110 -3.64 -2.80 -17.10
C VAL A 110 -4.20 -3.23 -18.45
N ALA A 111 -3.80 -2.54 -19.52
CA ALA A 111 -4.29 -2.78 -20.88
C ALA A 111 -5.83 -2.88 -20.94
N ASP A 112 -6.50 -1.88 -20.37
CA ASP A 112 -7.97 -1.74 -20.31
C ASP A 112 -8.71 -2.90 -19.61
N ARG A 113 -8.02 -3.65 -18.74
CA ARG A 113 -8.62 -4.71 -17.92
C ARG A 113 -8.27 -4.53 -16.44
N ALA A 114 -9.26 -4.75 -15.57
CA ALA A 114 -9.02 -4.85 -14.14
C ALA A 114 -8.12 -6.05 -13.86
N VAL A 115 -7.02 -5.82 -13.13
CA VAL A 115 -6.03 -6.83 -12.78
C VAL A 115 -5.78 -6.77 -11.28
N LEU A 116 -5.57 -7.92 -10.64
CA LEU A 116 -5.19 -7.94 -9.24
C LEU A 116 -3.80 -7.31 -9.06
N PRO A 117 -3.63 -6.27 -8.22
CA PRO A 117 -2.32 -5.67 -7.97
C PRO A 117 -1.33 -6.71 -7.40
N GLY A 118 -0.06 -6.61 -7.78
CA GLY A 118 0.99 -7.46 -7.21
C GLY A 118 1.11 -7.34 -5.68
N SER A 119 0.82 -6.15 -5.12
CA SER A 119 0.76 -5.96 -3.66
C SER A 119 -0.35 -6.76 -2.98
N ALA A 120 -1.49 -6.98 -3.65
CA ALA A 120 -2.55 -7.84 -3.15
C ALA A 120 -2.15 -9.32 -3.20
N MET A 121 -1.35 -9.73 -4.19
CA MET A 121 -0.74 -11.07 -4.24
C MET A 121 0.32 -11.26 -3.15
N LEU A 122 1.04 -10.20 -2.73
CA LEU A 122 1.94 -10.27 -1.57
C LEU A 122 1.17 -10.48 -0.26
N GLU A 123 0.07 -9.74 -0.04
CA GLU A 123 -0.79 -9.98 1.13
C GLU A 123 -1.40 -11.39 1.07
N TRP A 124 -1.76 -11.87 -0.12
CA TRP A 124 -2.22 -13.24 -0.31
C TRP A 124 -1.18 -14.25 0.18
N ALA A 125 0.09 -14.10 -0.24
CA ALA A 125 1.16 -14.98 0.19
C ALA A 125 1.45 -14.88 1.69
N LEU A 126 1.39 -13.67 2.28
CA LEU A 126 1.55 -13.46 3.72
C LEU A 126 0.42 -14.12 4.52
N ALA A 127 -0.82 -13.96 4.08
CA ALA A 127 -1.97 -14.58 4.73
C ALA A 127 -1.87 -16.12 4.70
N ALA A 128 -1.32 -16.70 3.62
CA ALA A 128 -1.06 -18.13 3.49
C ALA A 128 -0.21 -18.73 4.62
N VAL A 129 0.73 -17.94 5.16
CA VAL A 129 1.71 -18.40 6.13
C VAL A 129 1.48 -17.89 7.54
N ARG A 130 0.61 -16.88 7.73
CA ARG A 130 0.26 -16.30 9.02
C ARG A 130 -1.02 -16.96 9.56
N PRO A 131 -0.92 -17.89 10.52
CA PRO A 131 -2.10 -18.45 11.17
C PRO A 131 -2.94 -17.34 11.81
N ALA A 132 -4.25 -17.55 11.87
CA ALA A 132 -5.16 -16.61 12.50
C ALA A 132 -4.76 -16.41 13.97
N GLY A 133 -4.47 -15.16 14.35
CA GLY A 133 -4.11 -14.78 15.71
C GLY A 133 -2.61 -14.84 16.04
N GLU A 134 -1.75 -15.30 15.14
CA GLU A 134 -0.32 -15.34 15.38
C GLU A 134 0.35 -14.01 14.96
N THR A 135 0.98 -13.34 15.92
CA THR A 135 1.70 -12.09 15.70
C THR A 135 3.19 -12.32 15.97
N ALA A 136 4.02 -12.23 14.93
CA ALA A 136 5.46 -12.35 15.08
C ALA A 136 6.05 -10.98 15.51
N PRO A 137 6.87 -10.91 16.58
CA PRO A 137 7.43 -9.64 17.08
C PRO A 137 8.23 -8.86 16.04
N GLY A 138 8.97 -9.57 15.17
CA GLY A 138 9.75 -8.99 14.07
C GLY A 138 8.96 -8.74 12.78
N GLY A 139 7.69 -9.15 12.72
CA GLY A 139 6.92 -9.20 11.47
C GLY A 139 7.19 -10.46 10.65
N TRP A 140 6.86 -10.42 9.37
CA TRP A 140 6.97 -11.53 8.42
C TRP A 140 7.86 -11.14 7.26
N THR A 141 8.62 -12.10 6.73
CA THR A 141 9.48 -11.90 5.55
C THR A 141 9.05 -12.84 4.43
N LEU A 142 8.97 -12.29 3.22
CA LEU A 142 8.91 -13.05 1.97
C LEU A 142 10.24 -12.90 1.23
N ARG A 143 10.82 -13.99 0.76
CA ARG A 143 12.03 -14.02 -0.08
C ARG A 143 11.79 -14.84 -1.33
N ASP A 144 12.56 -14.53 -2.37
CA ASP A 144 12.47 -15.19 -3.67
C ASP A 144 11.03 -15.14 -4.22
N VAL A 145 10.48 -13.92 -4.26
CA VAL A 145 9.13 -13.68 -4.78
C VAL A 145 9.19 -13.53 -6.30
N THR A 146 8.44 -14.36 -7.00
CA THR A 146 8.24 -14.29 -8.45
C THR A 146 6.79 -13.96 -8.78
N PHE A 147 6.59 -13.27 -9.89
CA PHE A 147 5.27 -13.00 -10.47
C PHE A 147 5.26 -13.56 -11.89
N ASP A 148 4.63 -14.72 -12.06
CA ASP A 148 4.67 -15.49 -13.29
C ASP A 148 3.57 -15.09 -14.27
N ALA A 149 2.42 -14.61 -13.76
CA ALA A 149 1.30 -14.17 -14.58
C ALA A 149 0.41 -13.15 -13.86
N PHE A 150 -0.16 -12.21 -14.62
CA PHE A 150 -1.23 -11.35 -14.14
C PHE A 150 -2.51 -12.14 -13.83
N LEU A 151 -3.33 -11.65 -12.88
CA LEU A 151 -4.66 -12.16 -12.60
C LEU A 151 -5.71 -11.15 -13.11
N PRO A 152 -6.16 -11.26 -14.37
CA PRO A 152 -7.18 -10.39 -14.93
C PRO A 152 -8.59 -10.85 -14.55
N PHE A 153 -9.45 -9.88 -14.26
CA PHE A 153 -10.86 -10.14 -13.99
C PHE A 153 -11.69 -10.08 -15.28
N PRO A 154 -12.64 -11.01 -15.46
CA PRO A 154 -13.65 -10.91 -16.50
C PRO A 154 -14.46 -9.60 -16.42
N GLY A 155 -14.83 -9.05 -17.58
CA GLY A 155 -15.65 -7.82 -17.65
C GLY A 155 -17.14 -8.03 -17.40
N ASP A 156 -17.59 -9.29 -17.33
CA ASP A 156 -18.96 -9.71 -17.00
C ASP A 156 -19.25 -9.64 -15.48
N GLY A 157 -18.21 -9.43 -14.65
CA GLY A 157 -18.31 -9.38 -13.20
C GLY A 157 -18.21 -10.74 -12.51
N ASP A 158 -17.93 -11.82 -13.26
CA ASP A 158 -17.85 -13.15 -12.70
C ASP A 158 -16.68 -13.30 -11.72
N PRO A 159 -16.92 -13.96 -10.57
CA PRO A 159 -15.86 -14.20 -9.59
C PRO A 159 -14.84 -15.21 -10.13
N VAL A 160 -13.56 -14.93 -9.88
CA VAL A 160 -12.44 -15.84 -10.11
C VAL A 160 -12.15 -16.57 -8.80
N ARG A 161 -12.06 -17.90 -8.84
CA ARG A 161 -11.64 -18.69 -7.68
C ARG A 161 -10.14 -18.54 -7.48
N VAL A 162 -9.73 -18.32 -6.23
CA VAL A 162 -8.33 -18.15 -5.85
C VAL A 162 -7.94 -19.13 -4.76
N GLN A 163 -6.70 -19.61 -4.81
CA GLN A 163 -6.11 -20.51 -3.81
C GLN A 163 -4.68 -20.14 -3.43
N ALA A 164 -4.42 -20.02 -2.12
CA ALA A 164 -3.06 -20.00 -1.60
C ALA A 164 -2.70 -21.40 -1.12
N VAL A 165 -1.54 -21.88 -1.51
CA VAL A 165 -0.97 -23.13 -0.99
C VAL A 165 0.35 -22.79 -0.32
N ALA A 166 0.46 -23.04 0.98
CA ALA A 166 1.71 -22.93 1.71
C ALA A 166 2.15 -24.31 2.19
N GLU A 167 3.39 -24.68 1.89
CA GLU A 167 3.97 -25.99 2.20
C GLU A 167 5.32 -25.82 2.89
N GLY A 168 5.62 -26.65 3.88
CA GLY A 168 6.92 -26.69 4.53
C GLY A 168 6.82 -26.78 6.06
N THR A 169 7.75 -26.12 6.74
CA THR A 169 7.80 -26.11 8.21
C THR A 169 7.23 -24.81 8.76
N SER A 170 7.00 -24.72 10.08
CA SER A 170 6.51 -23.50 10.71
C SER A 170 7.47 -22.30 10.58
N ARG A 171 8.76 -22.53 10.33
CA ARG A 171 9.76 -21.47 10.17
C ARG A 171 10.00 -21.06 8.72
N THR A 172 9.80 -21.98 7.79
CA THR A 172 10.05 -21.77 6.37
C THR A 172 9.00 -22.49 5.55
N ARG A 173 8.17 -21.70 4.86
CA ARG A 173 7.13 -22.19 3.95
C ARG A 173 7.38 -21.67 2.54
N ARG A 174 7.18 -22.52 1.55
CA ARG A 174 7.02 -22.13 0.15
C ARG A 174 5.55 -21.81 -0.08
N VAL A 175 5.26 -20.74 -0.81
CA VAL A 175 3.87 -20.32 -1.09
C VAL A 175 3.63 -20.24 -2.59
N ARG A 176 2.46 -20.70 -3.03
CA ARG A 176 1.97 -20.58 -4.41
C ARG A 176 0.59 -19.94 -4.41
N CYS A 177 0.41 -18.96 -5.28
CA CYS A 177 -0.82 -18.21 -5.44
C CYS A 177 -1.46 -18.56 -6.80
N LEU A 178 -2.61 -19.23 -6.77
CA LEU A 178 -3.24 -19.80 -7.97
C LEU A 178 -4.66 -19.27 -8.17
N SER A 179 -5.09 -19.14 -9.43
CA SER A 179 -6.48 -18.82 -9.76
C SER A 179 -7.07 -19.72 -10.83
N ARG A 180 -8.41 -19.79 -10.85
CA ARG A 180 -9.18 -20.52 -11.85
C ARG A 180 -10.52 -19.84 -12.10
N ARG A 181 -10.91 -19.75 -13.37
CA ARG A 181 -12.22 -19.24 -13.77
C ARG A 181 -13.35 -20.26 -13.49
N PRO A 182 -14.57 -19.79 -13.23
CA PRO A 182 -15.72 -20.66 -12.92
C PRO A 182 -16.21 -21.44 -14.14
N ASP A 183 -16.06 -20.89 -15.35
CA ASP A 183 -16.46 -21.54 -16.59
C ASP A 183 -15.44 -22.64 -16.95
N GLY A 184 -15.76 -23.85 -16.49
CA GLY A 184 -14.84 -24.95 -16.28
C GLY A 184 -14.29 -25.57 -17.56
N ALA A 185 -13.04 -25.24 -17.87
CA ALA A 185 -12.10 -26.08 -18.63
C ALA A 185 -10.62 -25.73 -18.35
N ALA A 186 -10.33 -24.60 -17.69
CA ALA A 186 -8.96 -24.14 -17.48
C ALA A 186 -8.27 -24.81 -16.28
N GLU A 187 -7.02 -25.22 -16.49
CA GLU A 187 -6.07 -25.58 -15.45
C GLU A 187 -5.82 -24.39 -14.50
N TRP A 188 -5.44 -24.65 -13.25
CA TRP A 188 -5.06 -23.59 -12.33
C TRP A 188 -3.89 -22.78 -12.90
N THR A 189 -4.02 -21.46 -12.93
CA THR A 189 -2.93 -20.57 -13.33
C THR A 189 -2.17 -20.12 -12.09
N GLU A 190 -0.86 -20.29 -12.09
CA GLU A 190 0.02 -19.75 -11.04
C GLU A 190 0.38 -18.30 -11.36
N HIS A 191 0.22 -17.42 -10.38
CA HIS A 191 0.44 -15.98 -10.54
C HIS A 191 1.67 -15.49 -9.81
N ALA A 192 1.92 -16.05 -8.62
CA ALA A 192 3.06 -15.70 -7.81
C ALA A 192 3.54 -16.88 -6.98
N THR A 193 4.85 -17.00 -6.86
CA THR A 193 5.52 -17.95 -5.97
C THR A 193 6.34 -17.18 -4.94
N VAL A 194 6.41 -17.71 -3.72
CA VAL A 194 7.38 -17.29 -2.71
C VAL A 194 8.23 -18.48 -2.34
N GLY A 195 9.54 -18.39 -2.57
CA GLY A 195 10.48 -19.46 -2.24
C GLY A 195 10.61 -19.69 -0.74
N VAL A 196 10.69 -18.60 0.04
CA VAL A 196 10.79 -18.66 1.51
C VAL A 196 9.91 -17.60 2.17
N ALA A 197 8.96 -18.05 2.97
CA ALA A 197 8.10 -17.23 3.79
C ALA A 197 8.14 -17.68 5.26
N GLY A 198 8.25 -16.73 6.19
CA GLY A 198 8.34 -17.03 7.61
C GLY A 198 8.43 -15.78 8.50
N PRO A 199 8.43 -15.95 9.83
CA PRO A 199 8.63 -14.85 10.77
C PRO A 199 10.01 -14.21 10.56
N CYS A 200 10.08 -12.90 10.77
CA CYS A 200 11.34 -12.18 10.73
C CYS A 200 12.11 -12.40 12.03
N ASP A 201 13.34 -12.90 11.92
CA ASP A 201 14.24 -13.08 13.07
C ASP A 201 14.87 -11.75 13.56
N ARG A 202 14.71 -10.64 12.81
CA ARG A 202 15.24 -9.33 13.21
C ARG A 202 14.16 -8.51 13.93
N PRO A 203 14.46 -7.96 15.13
CA PRO A 203 13.59 -6.96 15.74
C PRO A 203 13.51 -5.72 14.85
N ARG A 204 12.34 -5.06 14.81
CA ARG A 204 12.20 -3.75 14.15
C ARG A 204 13.14 -2.74 14.83
N PRO A 205 13.83 -1.87 14.07
CA PRO A 205 14.64 -0.80 14.65
C PRO A 205 13.79 0.19 15.46
#